data_AF-A0A6A8LQ36-F1
#
_entry.id   AF-A0A6A8LQ36-F1
#
_cell.length_a   1.000
_cell.length_b   1.000
_cell.length_c   1.000
_cell.angle_alpha   90.00
_cell.angle_beta   90.00
_cell.angle_gamma   90.00
#
_symmetry.space_group_name_H-M   'P 1'
#
loop_
_entity.id
_entity.type
_entity.pdbx_description
1 polymer ?
#
loop_
_entity_poly.entity_id
_entity_poly.type
_entity_poly.pdbx_seq_one_letter_code
_entity_poly.pdbx_strand_id
1 'polypeptide(L)'
;MIEIFKGDWVSAKGNGIVVTGYVEEMLGKAVIICLVDGEKIKASIRVVEKMDDTLHAEDLDTMIDFSLIMGDEEWFRELSELKYKRRARIT
;
A
#
# COMPACT_ATOMS: atom_id res chain seq x y z
N MET A 1 11.12 -14.43 6.95
CA MET A 1 11.30 -13.03 7.37
C MET A 1 11.16 -12.24 6.08
N ILE A 2 10.10 -11.44 5.93
CA ILE A 2 9.88 -10.67 4.71
C ILE A 2 10.87 -9.50 4.73
N GLU A 3 11.67 -9.37 3.68
CA GLU A 3 12.61 -8.25 3.56
C GLU A 3 11.85 -6.98 3.18
N ILE A 4 12.19 -5.87 3.84
CA ILE A 4 11.58 -4.56 3.61
C ILE A 4 12.57 -3.73 2.79
N PHE A 5 12.08 -3.05 1.76
CA PHE A 5 12.88 -2.21 0.87
C PHE A 5 12.31 -0.80 0.75
N LYS A 6 13.12 0.12 0.21
CA LYS A 6 12.66 1.45 -0.18
C LYS A 6 11.52 1.33 -1.19
N GLY A 7 10.44 2.06 -0.97
CA GLY A 7 9.22 2.05 -1.76
C GLY A 7 8.14 1.08 -1.24
N ASP A 8 8.48 0.15 -0.34
CA ASP A 8 7.49 -0.77 0.23
C ASP A 8 6.50 -0.02 1.12
N TRP A 9 5.22 -0.41 1.04
CA TRP A 9 4.22 -0.02 2.02
C TRP A 9 4.39 -0.84 3.29
N VAL A 10 4.38 -0.14 4.41
CA VAL A 10 4.61 -0.73 5.72
C VAL A 10 3.64 -0.17 6.75
N SER A 11 3.33 -0.99 7.76
CA SER A 11 2.71 -0.54 8.99
C SER A 11 3.74 -0.57 10.11
N ALA A 12 3.72 0.44 10.99
CA ALA A 12 4.57 0.47 12.18
C ALA A 12 3.70 0.64 13.44
N LYS A 13 3.93 -0.20 14.44
CA LYS A 13 3.15 -0.20 15.68
C LYS A 13 4.02 0.10 16.90
N GLY A 14 3.71 1.18 17.62
CA GLY A 14 4.44 1.58 18.82
C GLY A 14 3.60 2.42 19.76
N ASN A 15 3.75 2.21 21.07
CA ASN A 15 3.05 2.98 22.13
C ASN A 15 1.52 3.06 21.95
N GLY A 16 0.90 2.01 21.40
CA GLY A 16 -0.54 1.97 21.13
C GLY A 16 -0.98 2.69 19.85
N ILE A 17 -0.06 3.31 19.12
CA ILE A 17 -0.30 3.99 17.85
C ILE A 17 0.14 3.07 16.71
N VAL A 18 -0.68 3.02 15.65
CA VAL A 18 -0.34 2.37 14.37
C VAL A 18 -0.26 3.46 13.32
N VAL A 19 0.84 3.48 12.58
CA VAL A 19 1.02 4.37 11.43
C VAL A 19 1.28 3.55 10.17
N THR A 20 0.80 4.06 9.04
CA THR A 20 0.93 3.42 7.73
C THR A 20 1.54 4.40 6.75
N GLY A 21 2.54 3.95 5.99
CA GLY A 21 3.21 4.77 4.99
C GLY A 21 4.14 3.94 4.13
N TYR A 22 4.91 4.60 3.27
CA TYR A 22 5.90 3.93 2.44
C TYR A 22 7.32 4.17 2.98
N VAL A 23 8.21 3.21 2.75
CA VAL A 23 9.62 3.33 3.16
C VAL A 23 10.35 4.29 2.23
N GLU A 24 10.81 5.41 2.77
CA GLU A 24 11.63 6.37 2.04
C GLU A 24 13.11 6.01 2.07
N GLU A 25 13.61 5.55 3.22
CA GLU A 25 15.02 5.23 3.43
C GLU A 25 15.21 4.17 4.53
N MET A 26 16.25 3.34 4.36
CA MET A 26 16.70 2.36 5.35
C MET A 26 17.99 2.84 6.02
N LEU A 27 17.99 2.92 7.35
CA LEU A 27 19.12 3.38 8.17
C LEU A 27 19.51 2.30 9.19
N GLY A 28 20.18 1.25 8.73
CA GLY A 28 20.65 0.15 9.58
C GLY A 28 19.49 -0.59 10.26
N LYS A 29 19.23 -0.30 11.55
CA LYS A 29 18.13 -0.88 12.33
C LYS A 29 16.87 0.01 12.40
N ALA A 30 16.86 1.10 11.65
CA ALA A 30 15.77 2.05 11.57
C ALA A 30 15.29 2.21 10.13
N VAL A 31 14.03 2.62 9.99
CA VAL A 31 13.33 2.86 8.74
C VAL A 31 12.73 4.26 8.81
N ILE A 32 12.89 5.04 7.74
CA ILE A 32 12.16 6.30 7.55
C ILE A 32 10.91 5.99 6.75
N ILE A 33 9.76 6.22 7.37
CA ILE A 33 8.43 6.00 6.80
C ILE A 33 7.86 7.36 6.45
N CYS A 34 7.45 7.54 5.21
CA CYS A 34 6.73 8.72 4.75
C CYS A 34 5.23 8.41 4.77
N LEU A 35 4.47 9.20 5.51
CA LEU A 35 3.02 9.11 5.61
C LEU A 35 2.36 9.77 4.40
N VAL A 36 1.06 9.51 4.21
CA VAL A 36 0.27 10.02 3.08
C VAL A 36 0.16 11.56 3.08
N ASP A 37 0.21 12.17 4.26
CA ASP A 37 0.23 13.62 4.45
C ASP A 37 1.63 14.25 4.24
N GLY A 38 2.64 13.44 3.95
CA GLY A 38 4.03 13.86 3.75
C GLY A 38 4.85 13.94 5.04
N GLU A 39 4.28 13.66 6.22
CA GLU A 39 5.05 13.58 7.46
C GLU A 39 6.02 12.38 7.41
N LYS A 40 7.21 12.54 8.01
CA LYS A 40 8.25 11.51 8.04
C LYS A 40 8.49 11.03 9.46
N ILE A 41 8.35 9.73 9.66
CA ILE A 41 8.53 9.08 10.96
C ILE A 41 9.70 8.12 10.89
N LYS A 42 10.55 8.16 11.92
CA LYS A 42 11.61 7.18 12.12
C LYS A 42 11.13 6.06 13.02
N ALA A 43 11.04 4.84 12.49
CA ALA A 43 10.65 3.64 13.23
C ALA A 43 11.81 2.65 13.34
N SER A 44 11.81 1.81 14.39
CA SER A 44 12.73 0.66 14.44
C SER A 44 12.21 -0.43 13.51
N ILE A 45 13.10 -1.06 12.72
CA ILE A 45 12.72 -2.17 11.83
C ILE A 45 12.00 -3.33 12.55
N ARG A 46 12.19 -3.46 13.87
CA ARG A 46 11.55 -4.50 14.71
C ARG A 46 10.05 -4.30 14.90
N VAL A 47 9.55 -3.09 14.70
CA VAL A 47 8.14 -2.75 14.87
C VAL A 47 7.45 -2.43 13.54
N VAL A 48 8.16 -2.66 12.43
CA VAL A 48 7.70 -2.39 11.07
C VAL A 48 7.37 -3.72 10.42
N GLU A 49 6.17 -3.82 9.87
CA GLU A 49 5.69 -4.97 9.11
C GLU A 49 5.38 -4.51 7.69
N LYS A 50 5.87 -5.25 6.70
CA LYS A 50 5.50 -5.03 5.30
C LYS A 50 4.02 -5.31 5.13
N MET A 51 3.30 -4.38 4.50
CA MET A 51 1.91 -4.61 4.14
C MET A 51 1.84 -5.62 3.01
N ASP A 52 0.84 -6.48 3.04
CA ASP A 52 0.61 -7.42 1.95
C ASP A 52 0.19 -6.63 0.71
N ASP A 53 0.93 -6.81 -0.38
CA ASP A 53 0.64 -6.21 -1.69
C ASP A 53 -0.51 -6.96 -2.42
N THR A 54 -1.08 -7.99 -1.77
CA THR A 54 -2.20 -8.77 -2.32
C THR A 54 -3.47 -7.94 -2.37
N LEU A 55 -3.70 -7.30 -3.51
CA LEU A 55 -4.96 -6.63 -3.80
C LEU A 55 -6.09 -7.68 -3.90
N HIS A 56 -6.95 -7.76 -2.88
CA HIS A 56 -8.11 -8.65 -2.91
C HIS A 56 -9.12 -8.19 -3.97
N ALA A 57 -10.04 -9.08 -4.36
CA ALA A 57 -11.05 -8.73 -5.35
C ALA A 57 -11.96 -7.58 -4.85
N GLU A 58 -12.24 -7.54 -3.56
CA GLU A 58 -13.07 -6.52 -2.90
C GLU A 58 -12.37 -5.15 -2.86
N ASP A 59 -11.04 -5.13 -2.69
CA ASP A 59 -10.24 -3.89 -2.74
C ASP A 59 -10.27 -3.29 -4.16
N LEU A 60 -10.16 -4.14 -5.18
CA LEU A 60 -10.22 -3.71 -6.58
C LEU A 60 -11.59 -3.10 -6.93
N ASP A 61 -12.67 -3.69 -6.42
CA ASP A 61 -14.03 -3.17 -6.63
C ASP A 61 -14.21 -1.81 -5.95
N THR A 62 -13.68 -1.67 -4.73
CA THR A 62 -13.68 -0.40 -4.00
C THR A 62 -12.88 0.68 -4.74
N MET A 63 -11.72 0.35 -5.31
CA MET A 63 -10.92 1.29 -6.11
C MET A 63 -11.65 1.75 -7.39
N ILE A 64 -12.39 0.85 -8.05
CA ILE A 64 -13.23 1.18 -9.20
C ILE A 64 -14.31 2.19 -8.79
N ASP A 65 -15.00 1.94 -7.68
CA ASP A 65 -16.02 2.87 -7.17
C ASP A 65 -15.43 4.26 -6.86
N PHE A 66 -14.24 4.31 -6.26
CA PHE A 66 -13.55 5.58 -6.02
C PHE A 66 -13.19 6.31 -7.31
N SER A 67 -12.71 5.61 -8.34
CA SER A 67 -12.40 6.23 -9.63
C SER A 67 -13.62 6.89 -10.28
N LEU A 68 -14.79 6.27 -10.17
CA LEU A 68 -16.06 6.83 -10.65
C LEU A 68 -16.47 8.07 -9.84
N ILE A 69 -16.34 8.03 -8.51
CA ILE A 69 -16.67 9.17 -7.63
C ILE A 69 -15.76 10.37 -7.94
N MET A 70 -14.48 10.12 -8.21
CA MET A 70 -13.52 11.18 -8.53
C MET A 70 -13.61 11.67 -9.99
N GLY A 71 -14.38 10.99 -10.84
CA GLY A 71 -14.46 11.29 -12.28
C GLY A 71 -13.16 10.99 -13.04
N ASP A 72 -12.32 10.10 -12.51
CA ASP A 72 -11.06 9.71 -13.11
C ASP A 72 -11.28 8.56 -14.11
N GLU A 73 -11.60 8.93 -15.35
CA GLU A 73 -11.91 7.98 -16.43
C GLU A 73 -10.72 7.09 -16.82
N GLU A 74 -9.49 7.60 -16.71
CA GLU A 74 -8.29 6.84 -17.05
C GLU A 74 -8.05 5.76 -16.01
N TRP A 75 -8.10 6.12 -14.72
CA TRP A 75 -7.93 5.17 -13.64
C TRP A 75 -9.05 4.12 -13.62
N PHE A 76 -10.29 4.53 -13.88
CA PHE A 76 -11.43 3.60 -14.02
C PHE A 76 -11.19 2.56 -15.12
N ARG A 77 -10.69 2.99 -16.29
CA ARG A 77 -10.41 2.11 -17.42
C ARG A 77 -9.34 1.09 -17.07
N GLU A 78 -8.23 1.52 -16.45
CA GLU A 78 -7.14 0.64 -16.04
C GLU A 78 -7.60 -0.43 -15.04
N LEU A 79 -8.33 -0.03 -14.00
CA LEU A 79 -8.85 -0.94 -12.98
C LEU A 79 -9.88 -1.93 -13.55
N SER A 80 -10.74 -1.47 -14.45
CA SER A 80 -11.72 -2.31 -15.14
C SER A 80 -11.06 -3.37 -16.03
N GLU A 81 -10.01 -3.01 -16.77
CA GLU A 81 -9.22 -3.96 -17.56
C GLU A 81 -8.53 -4.99 -16.68
N LEU A 82 -7.96 -4.56 -15.54
CA LEU A 82 -7.32 -5.45 -14.59
C LEU A 82 -8.33 -6.47 -14.03
N LYS A 83 -9.54 -6.02 -13.67
CA LYS A 83 -10.64 -6.87 -13.21
C LYS A 83 -11.04 -7.90 -14.27
N TYR A 84 -11.17 -7.47 -15.53
CA TYR A 84 -11.48 -8.36 -16.65
C TYR A 84 -10.40 -9.44 -16.84
N LYS A 85 -9.11 -9.04 -16.88
CA LYS A 85 -7.98 -9.97 -17.02
C LYS A 85 -7.89 -10.98 -15.88
N ARG A 86 -8.18 -10.57 -14.63
CA ARG A 86 -8.25 -11.47 -13.47
C ARG A 86 -9.38 -12.50 -13.60
N ARG A 87 -10.55 -12.09 -14.10
CA ARG A 87 -11.70 -13.00 -14.30
C ARG A 87 -11.47 -14.00 -15.43
N ALA A 88 -10.83 -13.57 -16.53
CA ALA A 88 -10.52 -14.42 -17.68
C ALA A 88 -9.50 -15.53 -17.37
N ARG A 89 -8.66 -15.39 -16.33
CA ARG A 89 -7.72 -16.44 -15.88
C ARG A 89 -8.37 -17.59 -15.12
N ILE A 90 -9.65 -17.50 -14.77
CA ILE A 90 -10.38 -18.50 -13.97
C ILE A 90 -11.31 -19.36 -14.86
N THR A 91 -11.25 -19.20 -16.19
CA THR A 91 -12.04 -19.99 -17.17
C THR A 91 -11.11 -20.79 -18.07
#